data_AF-A0AA84ZJZ4-F1
#
_entry.id   AF-A0AA84ZJZ4-F1
#
_cell.length_a   1.000
_cell.length_b   1.000
_cell.length_c   1.000
_cell.angle_alpha   90.00
_cell.angle_beta   90.00
_cell.angle_gamma   90.00
#
_symmetry.space_group_name_H-M   'P 1'
#
loop_
_entity.id
_entity.type
_entity.pdbx_description
1 polymer ?
#
loop_
_entity_poly.entity_id
_entity_poly.type
_entity_poly.pdbx_seq_one_letter_code
_entity_poly.pdbx_strand_id
1 'polypeptide(L)'
;MALVGPKCSVVLLLLSVWGILMLLLMGVFARVNSVAFSEDIPLNETAWAASGYAPLHVEEAYVMVSNNCFIAAGIYVVLLIFSGVQYYFNKRANYLAH
;
A
#
# COMPACT_ATOMS: atom_id res chain seq x y z
N MET A 1 -22.82 -6.45 -12.77
CA MET A 1 -22.20 -6.98 -14.01
C MET A 1 -20.76 -7.34 -13.68
N ALA A 2 -20.28 -8.52 -14.06
CA ALA A 2 -18.87 -8.85 -13.90
C ALA A 2 -18.06 -8.08 -14.95
N LEU A 3 -17.22 -7.17 -14.50
CA LEU A 3 -16.38 -6.32 -15.37
C LEU A 3 -15.02 -6.98 -15.64
N VAL A 4 -14.53 -7.79 -14.69
CA VAL A 4 -13.23 -8.45 -14.74
C VAL A 4 -13.42 -9.96 -14.77
N GLY A 5 -12.71 -10.67 -15.65
CA GLY A 5 -12.82 -12.12 -15.78
C GLY A 5 -12.45 -12.90 -14.50
N PRO A 6 -12.92 -14.16 -14.36
CA PRO A 6 -12.82 -14.94 -13.11
C PRO A 6 -11.36 -15.17 -12.65
N LYS A 7 -10.43 -15.38 -13.59
CA LYS A 7 -8.99 -15.54 -13.28
C LYS A 7 -8.34 -14.26 -12.76
N CYS A 8 -8.60 -13.12 -13.43
CA CYS A 8 -8.06 -11.82 -13.02
C CYS A 8 -8.59 -11.37 -11.65
N SER A 9 -9.86 -11.67 -11.34
CA SER A 9 -10.46 -11.31 -10.04
C SER A 9 -9.77 -12.01 -8.86
N VAL A 10 -9.37 -13.28 -9.01
CA VAL A 10 -8.64 -14.02 -7.97
C VAL A 10 -7.22 -13.49 -7.78
N VAL A 11 -6.53 -13.16 -8.87
CA VAL A 11 -5.19 -12.55 -8.80
C VAL A 11 -5.25 -11.18 -8.11
N LEU A 12 -6.24 -10.35 -8.45
CA LEU A 12 -6.44 -9.05 -7.79
C LEU A 12 -6.66 -9.18 -6.29
N LEU A 13 -7.47 -10.17 -5.86
CA LEU A 13 -7.70 -10.44 -4.44
C LEU A 13 -6.41 -10.80 -3.71
N LEU A 14 -5.61 -11.71 -4.25
CA LEU A 14 -4.34 -12.14 -3.64
C LEU A 14 -3.34 -10.99 -3.56
N LEU A 15 -3.19 -10.21 -4.64
CA LEU A 15 -2.31 -9.04 -4.67
C LEU A 15 -2.78 -7.97 -3.69
N SER A 16 -4.09 -7.75 -3.56
CA SER A 16 -4.63 -6.80 -2.59
C SER A 16 -4.33 -7.21 -1.15
N VAL A 17 -4.55 -8.48 -0.78
CA VAL A 17 -4.22 -8.96 0.58
C VAL A 17 -2.72 -8.79 0.87
N TRP A 18 -1.86 -9.22 -0.05
CA TRP A 18 -0.42 -9.09 0.10
C TRP A 18 0.02 -7.62 0.21
N GLY A 19 -0.48 -6.76 -0.68
CA GLY A 19 -0.17 -5.33 -0.70
C GLY A 19 -0.57 -4.63 0.60
N ILE A 20 -1.75 -4.94 1.15
CA ILE A 20 -2.21 -4.36 2.43
C ILE A 20 -1.25 -4.74 3.56
N LEU A 21 -0.90 -6.02 3.70
CA LEU A 21 -0.02 -6.48 4.78
C LEU A 21 1.37 -5.83 4.69
N MET A 22 1.95 -5.82 3.49
CA MET A 22 3.27 -5.26 3.26
C MET A 22 3.30 -3.73 3.50
N LEU A 23 2.33 -2.99 2.96
CA LEU A 23 2.27 -1.53 3.11
C LEU A 23 1.96 -1.08 4.54
N LEU A 24 1.14 -1.83 5.29
CA LEU A 24 0.89 -1.54 6.70
C LEU A 24 2.15 -1.74 7.55
N LEU A 25 2.87 -2.84 7.33
CA LEU A 25 4.14 -3.10 8.03
C LEU A 25 5.16 -1.99 7.73
N MET A 26 5.34 -1.62 6.45
CA MET A 26 6.24 -0.52 6.07
C MET A 26 5.79 0.82 6.67
N GLY A 27 4.49 1.13 6.64
CA GLY A 27 3.95 2.37 7.20
C GLY A 27 4.20 2.49 8.70
N VAL A 28 4.05 1.39 9.45
CA VAL A 28 4.34 1.35 10.89
C VAL A 28 5.84 1.47 11.15
N PHE A 29 6.69 0.75 10.42
CA PHE A 29 8.14 0.83 10.58
C PHE A 29 8.70 2.22 10.23
N ALA A 30 8.14 2.88 9.22
CA ALA A 30 8.46 4.27 8.92
C ALA A 30 7.98 5.22 10.04
N ARG A 31 6.82 4.97 10.64
CA ARG A 31 6.29 5.83 11.73
C ARG A 31 7.14 5.79 13.00
N VAL A 32 7.82 4.68 13.26
CA VAL A 32 8.73 4.54 14.42
C VAL A 32 10.17 4.98 14.11
N ASN A 33 10.42 5.62 12.96
CA ASN A 33 11.75 6.03 12.51
C ASN A 33 12.76 4.86 12.49
N SER A 34 12.36 3.70 11.97
CA SER A 34 13.22 2.51 11.92
C SER A 34 14.45 2.73 11.03
N VAL A 35 15.64 2.45 11.58
CA VAL A 35 16.92 2.58 10.86
C VAL A 35 16.99 1.70 9.62
N ALA A 36 16.22 0.60 9.56
CA ALA A 36 16.17 -0.26 8.38
C ALA A 36 15.68 0.47 7.11
N PHE A 37 14.97 1.60 7.26
CA PHE A 37 14.45 2.42 6.17
C PHE A 37 15.29 3.66 5.88
N SER A 38 16.44 3.85 6.54
CA SER A 38 17.21 5.09 6.41
C SER A 38 17.70 5.36 4.99
N GLU A 39 17.99 4.31 4.21
CA GLU A 39 18.46 4.43 2.82
C GLU A 39 17.32 4.64 1.82
N ASP A 40 16.11 4.21 2.14
CA ASP A 40 14.94 4.27 1.25
C ASP A 40 14.20 5.61 1.32
N ILE A 41 14.49 6.43 2.33
CA ILE A 41 13.75 7.67 2.58
C ILE A 41 14.30 8.79 1.70
N PRO A 42 13.42 9.52 1.00
CA PRO A 42 13.84 10.64 0.17
C PRO A 42 14.27 11.82 1.05
N LEU A 43 15.53 11.79 1.48
CA LEU A 43 16.16 12.89 2.19
C LEU A 43 16.86 13.80 1.18
N ASN A 44 16.50 15.08 1.18
CA ASN A 44 17.23 16.06 0.38
C ASN A 44 18.51 16.45 1.13
N GLU A 45 19.62 15.76 0.82
CA GLU A 45 20.90 15.96 1.49
C GLU A 45 21.40 17.41 1.43
N THR A 46 21.11 18.14 0.35
CA THR A 46 21.52 19.54 0.21
C THR A 46 20.77 20.47 1.17
N ALA A 47 19.47 20.24 1.35
CA ALA A 47 18.64 20.97 2.30
C ALA A 47 18.96 20.55 3.75
N TRP A 48 19.29 19.28 3.96
CA TRP A 48 19.69 18.76 5.26
C TRP A 48 21.05 19.33 5.71
N ALA A 49 22.03 19.42 4.82
CA ALA A 49 23.30 20.08 5.09
C ALA A 49 23.13 21.59 5.36
N ALA A 50 22.26 22.26 4.59
CA ALA A 50 21.96 23.68 4.79
C ALA A 50 21.26 23.99 6.13
N SER A 51 20.52 23.02 6.69
CA SER A 51 19.88 23.12 8.01
C SER A 51 20.80 22.72 9.18
N GLY A 52 22.08 22.41 8.91
CA GLY A 52 23.02 22.00 9.94
C GLY A 52 22.77 20.59 10.48
N TYR A 53 22.31 19.67 9.64
CA TYR A 53 22.01 18.28 10.00
C TYR A 53 20.95 18.14 11.11
N ALA A 54 19.91 18.98 11.04
CA ALA A 54 18.83 18.92 12.01
C ALA A 54 18.10 17.56 11.95
N PRO A 55 17.89 16.86 13.09
CA PRO A 55 17.21 15.56 13.12
C PRO A 55 15.73 15.67 12.72
N LEU A 56 15.11 16.83 12.92
CA LEU A 56 13.71 17.09 12.58
C LEU A 56 13.40 16.87 11.09
N HIS A 57 14.31 17.24 10.18
CA HIS A 57 14.11 17.03 8.74
C HIS A 57 14.04 15.55 8.38
N VAL A 58 14.78 14.71 9.11
CA VAL A 58 14.78 13.27 8.90
C VAL A 58 13.45 12.69 9.38
N GLU A 59 13.01 13.05 10.59
CA GLU A 59 11.73 12.63 11.15
C GLU A 59 10.53 13.02 10.24
N GLU A 60 10.53 14.24 9.70
CA GLU A 60 9.49 14.69 8.78
C GLU A 60 9.44 13.84 7.50
N ALA A 61 10.59 13.44 6.97
CA ALA A 61 10.66 12.57 5.79
C ALA A 61 10.13 11.15 6.09
N TYR A 62 10.46 10.58 7.26
CA TYR A 62 9.87 9.31 7.73
C TYR A 62 8.35 9.39 7.84
N VAL A 63 7.83 10.49 8.40
CA VAL A 63 6.38 10.71 8.53
C VAL A 63 5.70 10.83 7.18
N MET A 64 6.34 11.52 6.22
CA MET A 64 5.81 11.66 4.86
C MET A 64 5.67 10.30 4.16
N VAL A 65 6.73 9.47 4.22
CA VAL A 65 6.71 8.11 3.65
C VAL A 65 5.65 7.25 4.32
N SER A 66 5.59 7.27 5.66
CA SER A 66 4.58 6.52 6.44
C SER A 66 3.15 6.88 6.02
N ASN A 67 2.84 8.16 5.87
CA ASN A 67 1.53 8.63 5.43
C ASN A 67 1.18 8.11 4.02
N ASN A 68 2.13 8.16 3.09
CA ASN A 68 1.93 7.64 1.74
C ASN A 68 1.67 6.12 1.74
N CYS A 69 2.39 5.35 2.55
CA CYS A 69 2.17 3.91 2.72
C CYS A 69 0.77 3.61 3.28
N PHE A 70 0.30 4.36 4.29
CA PHE A 70 -1.05 4.18 4.83
C PHE A 70 -2.15 4.53 3.83
N ILE A 71 -1.98 5.60 3.04
CA ILE A 71 -2.92 5.95 1.97
C ILE A 71 -2.95 4.84 0.92
N ALA A 72 -1.79 4.36 0.48
CA ALA A 72 -1.69 3.26 -0.48
C ALA A 72 -2.35 1.98 0.06
N ALA A 73 -2.12 1.62 1.33
CA ALA A 73 -2.80 0.50 1.98
C ALA A 73 -4.33 0.67 1.93
N GLY A 74 -4.84 1.87 2.19
CA GLY A 74 -6.26 2.21 2.05
C GLY A 74 -6.80 1.97 0.63
N ILE A 75 -6.04 2.34 -0.40
CA ILE A 75 -6.40 2.08 -1.81
C ILE A 75 -6.48 0.57 -2.07
N TYR A 76 -5.53 -0.22 -1.57
CA TYR A 76 -5.59 -1.68 -1.71
C TYR A 76 -6.78 -2.32 -0.99
N VAL A 77 -7.25 -1.77 0.14
CA VAL A 77 -8.50 -2.19 0.80
C VAL A 77 -9.69 -1.95 -0.12
N VAL A 78 -9.78 -0.79 -0.78
CA VAL A 78 -10.85 -0.51 -1.75
C VAL A 78 -10.81 -1.49 -2.92
N LEU A 79 -9.61 -1.80 -3.45
CA LEU A 79 -9.43 -2.81 -4.50
C LEU A 79 -9.80 -4.22 -4.04
N LEU A 80 -9.56 -4.56 -2.78
CA LEU A 80 -9.97 -5.84 -2.18
C LEU A 80 -11.50 -5.97 -2.15
N ILE A 81 -12.20 -4.92 -1.70
CA ILE A 81 -13.67 -4.88 -1.67
C ILE A 81 -14.21 -5.02 -3.11
N PHE A 82 -13.67 -4.24 -4.04
CA PHE A 82 -14.09 -4.28 -5.44
C PHE A 82 -13.88 -5.67 -6.05
N SER A 83 -12.69 -6.25 -5.90
CA SER A 83 -12.38 -7.58 -6.43
C SER A 83 -13.18 -8.70 -5.76
N GLY A 84 -13.52 -8.57 -4.48
CA GLY A 84 -14.44 -9.48 -3.77
C GLY A 84 -15.86 -9.45 -4.33
N VAL A 85 -16.37 -8.24 -4.63
CA VAL A 85 -17.66 -8.07 -5.30
C VAL A 85 -17.63 -8.68 -6.72
N GLN A 86 -16.55 -8.44 -7.48
CA GLN A 86 -16.36 -9.05 -8.80
C GLN A 86 -16.30 -10.58 -8.73
N TYR A 87 -15.62 -11.13 -7.72
CA TYR A 87 -15.53 -12.57 -7.49
C TYR A 87 -16.90 -13.19 -7.20
N TYR A 88 -17.71 -12.54 -6.36
CA TYR A 88 -19.08 -12.98 -6.06
C TYR A 88 -19.96 -13.02 -7.31
N PHE A 89 -19.93 -11.96 -8.13
CA PHE A 89 -20.68 -11.94 -9.39
C PHE A 89 -20.18 -12.99 -10.39
N ASN A 90 -18.88 -13.19 -10.49
CA ASN A 90 -18.28 -14.23 -11.34
C ASN A 90 -18.68 -15.65 -10.90
N LYS A 91 -18.67 -15.94 -9.59
CA LYS A 91 -19.16 -17.21 -9.05
C LYS A 91 -20.62 -17.43 -9.44
N ARG A 92 -21.48 -16.44 -9.20
CA ARG A 92 -22.92 -16.54 -9.49
C ARG A 92 -23.21 -16.74 -10.98
N ALA A 93 -22.47 -16.09 -11.88
CA ALA A 93 -22.60 -16.29 -13.32
C ALA A 93 -22.18 -17.71 -13.76
N ASN A 94 -21.12 -18.27 -13.16
CA ASN A 94 -20.71 -19.66 -13.44
C ASN A 94 -21.76 -20.69 -12.97
N TYR A 95 -22.43 -20.48 -11.83
CA TYR A 95 -23.52 -21.36 -11.39
C TYR A 95 -24.75 -21.34 -12.30
N LEU A 96 -24.98 -20.25 -13.04
CA LEU A 96 -26.12 -20.12 -13.96
C LEU A 96 -25.81 -20.63 -15.37
N ALA A 97 -24.54 -20.90 -15.68
CA ALA A 97 -24.09 -21.42 -16.97
C ALA A 97 -24.02 -22.96 -17.02
N HIS A 98 -24.26 -23.62 -15.88
CA HIS A 98 -24.40 -25.07 -15.71
C HIS A 98 -25.83 -25.41 -15.31
#